data_AF-A0A2D5J120-F1
#
_entry.id   AF-A0A2D5J120-F1
#
_cell.length_a   1.000
_cell.length_b   1.000
_cell.length_c   1.000
_cell.angle_alpha   90.00
_cell.angle_beta   90.00
_cell.angle_gamma   90.00
#
_symmetry.space_group_name_H-M   'P 1'
#
loop_
_entity.id
_entity.type
_entity.pdbx_description
1 polymer ?
#
loop_
_entity_poly.entity_id
_entity_poly.type
_entity_poly.pdbx_seq_one_letter_code
_entity_poly.pdbx_strand_id
1 'polypeptide(L)'
;AADGAVEPVNEVLAVLAANDAFASLEPVLRGLEEQILTGDENAVEEALKEAGSQVNAVEGADPIASSLSSARRDLRKGDRDGAMEEWREAIAEYEAQAQWRGPAAQTLVPGLQAYLDGIAETIGARQQPTLSRGQALYLAGCNAHHRDLSLNF
;
A
#
# COMPACT_ATOMS: atom_id res chain seq x y z
N ALA A 1 18.38 -9.70 -15.85
CA ALA A 1 17.88 -10.65 -14.84
C ALA A 1 16.39 -10.35 -14.67
N ALA A 2 15.53 -11.37 -14.81
CA ALA A 2 14.07 -11.23 -14.70
C ALA A 2 13.60 -11.05 -13.24
N ASP A 3 14.54 -11.05 -12.29
CA ASP A 3 14.28 -11.07 -10.86
C ASP A 3 13.67 -9.76 -10.32
N GLY A 4 14.03 -8.59 -10.85
CA GLY A 4 13.51 -7.30 -10.34
C GLY A 4 12.10 -6.91 -10.81
N ALA A 5 11.43 -7.75 -11.62
CA ALA A 5 10.14 -7.43 -12.21
C ALA A 5 8.93 -7.88 -11.37
N VAL A 6 9.14 -8.73 -10.36
CA VAL A 6 8.06 -9.36 -9.56
C VAL A 6 7.56 -8.43 -8.47
N GLU A 7 8.47 -7.77 -7.75
CA GLU A 7 8.16 -6.86 -6.65
C GLU A 7 7.26 -5.69 -7.08
N PRO A 8 7.56 -4.94 -8.17
CA PRO A 8 6.69 -3.87 -8.65
C PRO A 8 5.29 -4.36 -9.08
N VAL A 9 5.19 -5.60 -9.59
CA VAL A 9 3.89 -6.18 -9.96
C VAL A 9 3.05 -6.49 -8.72
N ASN A 10 3.69 -7.04 -7.68
CA ASN A 10 3.02 -7.30 -6.40
C ASN A 10 2.59 -6.01 -5.70
N GLU A 11 3.40 -4.95 -5.75
CA GLU A 11 3.03 -3.62 -5.24
C GLU A 11 1.77 -3.09 -5.94
N VAL A 12 1.73 -3.10 -7.27
CA VAL A 12 0.55 -2.68 -8.03
C VAL A 12 -0.68 -3.54 -7.69
N LEU A 13 -0.52 -4.86 -7.57
CA LEU A 13 -1.62 -5.75 -7.15
C LEU A 13 -2.10 -5.44 -5.73
N ALA A 14 -1.21 -5.12 -4.80
CA ALA A 14 -1.57 -4.74 -3.44
C ALA A 14 -2.34 -3.40 -3.40
N VAL A 15 -1.90 -2.40 -4.17
CA VAL A 15 -2.61 -1.11 -4.33
C VAL A 15 -4.03 -1.34 -4.84
N LEU A 16 -4.20 -2.18 -5.87
CA LEU A 16 -5.51 -2.46 -6.46
C LEU A 16 -6.40 -3.33 -5.56
N ALA A 17 -5.81 -4.25 -4.79
CA ALA A 17 -6.52 -5.05 -3.80
C ALA A 17 -7.05 -4.19 -2.63
N ALA A 18 -6.42 -3.05 -2.35
CA ALA A 18 -6.83 -2.12 -1.31
C ALA A 18 -7.98 -1.17 -1.73
N ASN A 19 -8.57 -1.33 -2.92
CA ASN A 19 -9.58 -0.41 -3.46
C ASN A 19 -10.80 -0.19 -2.54
N ASP A 20 -11.32 -1.23 -1.88
CA ASP A 20 -12.47 -1.09 -0.98
C ASP A 20 -12.10 -0.29 0.29
N ALA A 21 -10.90 -0.54 0.84
CA ALA A 21 -10.37 0.21 1.96
C ALA A 21 -10.12 1.68 1.55
N PHE A 22 -9.57 1.90 0.35
CA PHE A 22 -9.36 3.22 -0.21
C PHE A 22 -10.67 3.99 -0.38
N ALA A 23 -11.71 3.37 -0.95
CA ALA A 23 -13.03 3.98 -1.12
C ALA A 23 -13.63 4.40 0.24
N SER A 24 -13.38 3.61 1.29
CA SER A 24 -13.86 3.90 2.65
C SER A 24 -13.22 5.13 3.30
N LEU A 25 -12.15 5.69 2.72
CA LEU A 25 -11.50 6.91 3.21
C LEU A 25 -12.29 8.19 2.88
N GLU A 26 -13.16 8.18 1.85
CA GLU A 26 -13.90 9.39 1.44
C GLU A 26 -14.65 10.09 2.58
N PRO A 27 -15.52 9.40 3.34
CA PRO A 27 -16.23 10.06 4.44
C PRO A 27 -15.29 10.56 5.54
N VAL A 28 -14.16 9.88 5.76
CA VAL A 28 -13.14 10.29 6.74
C VAL A 28 -12.50 11.61 6.30
N LEU A 29 -12.05 11.69 5.04
CA LEU A 29 -11.41 12.87 4.48
C LEU A 29 -12.37 14.07 4.41
N ARG A 30 -13.58 13.86 3.89
CA ARG A 30 -14.58 14.93 3.76
C ARG A 30 -15.09 15.41 5.12
N GLY A 31 -15.11 14.54 6.14
CA GLY A 31 -15.48 14.91 7.50
C GLY A 31 -14.52 15.86 8.22
N LEU A 32 -13.32 16.11 7.66
CA LEU A 32 -12.32 17.00 8.25
C LEU A 32 -12.55 18.48 7.89
N GLU A 33 -13.30 18.80 6.82
CA GLU A 33 -13.44 20.17 6.32
C GLU A 33 -13.97 21.13 7.39
N GLU A 34 -15.14 20.83 7.95
CA GLU A 34 -15.79 21.66 8.98
C GLU A 34 -14.96 21.72 10.27
N GLN A 35 -14.28 20.62 10.61
CA GLN A 35 -13.40 20.55 11.76
C GLN A 35 -12.23 21.52 11.61
N ILE A 36 -11.55 21.52 10.46
CA ILE A 36 -10.42 22.44 10.22
C ILE A 36 -10.89 23.90 10.26
N LEU A 37 -12.05 24.21 9.69
CA LEU A 37 -12.59 25.58 9.63
C LEU A 37 -12.93 26.16 11.00
N THR A 38 -13.53 25.36 11.88
CA THR A 38 -14.22 25.90 13.07
C THR A 38 -13.87 25.21 14.38
N GLY A 39 -13.21 24.06 14.32
CA GLY A 39 -12.90 23.24 15.47
C GLY A 39 -11.79 23.80 16.36
N ASP A 40 -11.75 23.28 17.59
CA ASP A 40 -10.64 23.48 18.52
C ASP A 40 -9.34 22.89 17.95
N GLU A 41 -8.25 23.64 18.03
CA GLU A 41 -6.98 23.26 17.38
C GLU A 41 -6.46 21.89 17.83
N ASN A 42 -6.56 21.57 19.13
CA ASN A 42 -6.07 20.27 19.63
C ASN A 42 -6.95 19.12 19.15
N ALA A 43 -8.27 19.33 19.13
CA ALA A 43 -9.21 18.32 18.64
C ALA A 43 -9.02 18.04 17.14
N VAL A 44 -8.85 19.10 16.34
CA VAL A 44 -8.62 18.98 14.90
C VAL A 44 -7.26 18.35 14.61
N GLU A 45 -6.23 18.68 15.40
CA GLU A 45 -4.90 18.09 15.25
C GLU A 45 -4.93 16.56 15.44
N GLU A 46 -5.63 16.08 16.47
CA GLU A 46 -5.79 14.64 16.69
C GLU A 46 -6.67 13.98 15.62
N ALA A 47 -7.71 14.68 15.12
CA ALA A 47 -8.52 14.18 14.00
C ALA A 47 -7.68 14.01 12.72
N LEU A 48 -6.83 14.99 12.38
CA LEU A 48 -5.91 14.92 11.24
C LEU A 48 -4.89 13.78 11.39
N LYS A 49 -4.39 13.57 12.60
CA LYS A 49 -3.45 12.48 12.92
C LYS A 49 -4.10 11.11 12.77
N GLU A 50 -5.31 10.95 13.28
CA GLU A 50 -6.08 9.70 13.18
C GLU A 50 -6.43 9.39 11.73
N ALA A 51 -6.96 10.38 10.99
CA ALA A 51 -7.22 10.24 9.56
C ALA A 51 -5.95 9.88 8.78
N GLY A 52 -4.83 10.57 9.04
CA GLY A 52 -3.54 10.24 8.42
C GLY A 52 -3.06 8.81 8.73
N SER A 53 -3.34 8.29 9.93
CA SER A 53 -3.02 6.91 10.28
C SER A 53 -3.89 5.90 9.52
N GLN A 54 -5.19 6.19 9.34
CA GLN A 54 -6.09 5.35 8.56
C GLN A 54 -5.71 5.33 7.08
N VAL A 55 -5.34 6.49 6.52
CA VAL A 55 -4.87 6.61 5.14
C VAL A 55 -3.56 5.84 4.94
N ASN A 56 -2.58 5.97 5.84
CA ASN A 56 -1.30 5.24 5.76
C ASN A 56 -1.44 3.70 5.83
N ALA A 57 -2.55 3.19 6.37
CA ALA A 57 -2.82 1.75 6.38
C ALA A 57 -3.31 1.22 5.03
N VAL A 58 -3.60 2.10 4.07
CA VAL A 58 -4.10 1.76 2.73
C VAL A 58 -2.96 1.85 1.72
N GLU A 59 -2.72 0.75 1.01
CA GLU A 59 -1.63 0.64 0.05
C GLU A 59 -1.73 1.69 -1.08
N GLY A 60 -0.62 2.39 -1.31
CA GLY A 60 -0.51 3.46 -2.32
C GLY A 60 -1.21 4.77 -1.97
N ALA A 61 -1.63 4.97 -0.71
CA ALA A 61 -2.29 6.21 -0.26
C ALA A 61 -1.34 7.21 0.44
N ASP A 62 -0.02 6.97 0.42
CA ASP A 62 1.00 7.80 1.08
C ASP A 62 0.95 9.31 0.73
N PRO A 63 0.66 9.72 -0.52
CA PRO A 63 0.55 11.14 -0.85
C PRO A 63 -0.54 11.85 -0.03
N ILE A 64 -1.71 11.22 0.11
CA ILE A 64 -2.84 11.75 0.87
C ILE A 64 -2.47 11.88 2.35
N ALA A 65 -1.83 10.86 2.92
CA ALA A 65 -1.39 10.89 4.32
C ALA A 65 -0.31 11.97 4.57
N SER A 66 0.54 12.22 3.58
CA SER A 66 1.56 13.26 3.62
C SER A 66 0.93 14.65 3.70
N SER A 67 -0.06 14.95 2.85
CA SER A 67 -0.82 16.21 2.88
C SER A 67 -1.58 16.39 4.21
N LEU A 68 -2.21 15.34 4.75
CA LEU A 68 -2.85 15.42 6.08
C LEU A 68 -1.85 15.70 7.21
N SER A 69 -0.64 15.11 7.12
CA SER A 69 0.44 15.41 8.07
C SER A 69 0.90 16.87 7.95
N SER A 70 0.96 17.44 6.74
CA SER A 70 1.27 18.85 6.51
C SER A 70 0.19 19.76 7.07
N ALA A 71 -1.10 19.47 6.79
CA ALA A 71 -2.23 20.19 7.36
C ALA A 71 -2.15 20.27 8.90
N ARG A 72 -1.81 19.14 9.53
CA ARG A 72 -1.60 19.08 10.99
C ARG A 72 -0.45 19.97 11.46
N ARG A 73 0.66 20.04 10.71
CA ARG A 73 1.82 20.88 11.04
C ARG A 73 1.50 22.36 10.92
N ASP A 74 0.69 22.75 9.95
CA ASP A 74 0.30 24.16 9.77
C ASP A 74 -0.69 24.60 10.83
N LEU A 75 -1.63 23.73 11.21
CA LEU A 75 -2.51 23.99 12.34
C LEU A 75 -1.73 24.20 13.65
N ARG A 76 -0.67 23.41 13.91
CA ARG A 76 0.23 23.60 15.08
C ARG A 76 0.96 24.95 15.09
N LYS A 77 1.10 25.61 13.93
CA LYS A 77 1.69 26.95 13.80
C LYS A 77 0.64 28.06 13.93
N GLY A 78 -0.64 27.71 14.10
CA GLY A 78 -1.77 28.65 14.05
C GLY A 78 -2.17 29.05 12.63
N ASP A 79 -1.69 28.34 11.60
CA ASP A 79 -1.99 28.61 10.19
C ASP A 79 -3.16 27.74 9.72
N ARG A 80 -4.38 28.15 10.06
CA ARG A 80 -5.60 27.44 9.68
C ARG A 80 -5.87 27.49 8.17
N ASP A 81 -5.52 28.59 7.51
CA ASP A 81 -5.68 28.72 6.06
C ASP A 81 -4.72 27.77 5.32
N GLY A 82 -3.47 27.66 5.78
CA GLY A 82 -2.51 26.65 5.31
C GLY A 82 -3.01 25.23 5.54
N ALA A 83 -3.54 24.94 6.74
CA ALA A 83 -4.11 23.62 7.03
C ALA A 83 -5.29 23.25 6.11
N MET A 84 -6.12 24.22 5.75
CA MET A 84 -7.22 24.03 4.80
C MET A 84 -6.72 23.75 3.38
N GLU A 85 -5.66 24.43 2.94
CA GLU A 85 -5.08 24.21 1.61
C GLU A 85 -4.46 22.81 1.48
N GLU A 86 -3.70 22.38 2.49
CA GLU A 86 -3.14 21.03 2.57
C GLU A 86 -4.23 19.94 2.62
N TRP A 87 -5.36 20.21 3.27
CA TRP A 87 -6.52 19.31 3.22
C TRP A 87 -7.14 19.22 1.82
N ARG A 88 -7.22 20.35 1.08
CA ARG A 88 -7.68 20.33 -0.32
C ARG A 88 -6.75 19.53 -1.21
N GLU A 89 -5.44 19.61 -0.98
CA GLU A 89 -4.45 18.78 -1.67
C GLU A 89 -4.72 17.29 -1.39
N ALA A 90 -4.98 16.93 -0.12
CA ALA A 90 -5.34 15.55 0.24
C ALA A 90 -6.61 15.06 -0.49
N ILE A 91 -7.63 15.92 -0.62
CA ILE A 91 -8.86 15.61 -1.37
C ILE A 91 -8.57 15.45 -2.87
N ALA A 92 -7.75 16.34 -3.46
CA ALA A 92 -7.38 16.27 -4.87
C ALA A 92 -6.62 14.97 -5.19
N GLU A 93 -5.67 14.57 -4.33
CA GLU A 93 -4.96 13.30 -4.44
C GLU A 93 -5.91 12.10 -4.30
N TYR A 94 -6.84 12.15 -3.36
CA TYR A 94 -7.87 11.12 -3.22
C TYR A 94 -8.72 10.97 -4.49
N GLU A 95 -9.23 12.09 -5.03
CA GLU A 95 -10.07 12.09 -6.23
C GLU A 95 -9.31 11.65 -7.47
N ALA A 96 -8.06 12.07 -7.62
CA ALA A 96 -7.18 11.61 -8.69
C ALA A 96 -6.99 10.10 -8.64
N GLN A 97 -6.75 9.53 -7.46
CA GLN A 97 -6.60 8.10 -7.28
C GLN A 97 -7.90 7.31 -7.48
N ALA A 98 -9.02 7.82 -6.96
CA ALA A 98 -10.33 7.19 -7.11
C ALA A 98 -10.74 7.03 -8.58
N GLN A 99 -10.33 7.97 -9.45
CA GLN A 99 -10.64 7.93 -10.89
C GLN A 99 -9.99 6.74 -11.62
N TRP A 100 -8.77 6.35 -11.24
CA TRP A 100 -8.02 5.31 -11.99
C TRP A 100 -8.05 3.94 -11.32
N ARG A 101 -8.16 3.87 -9.98
CA ARG A 101 -8.06 2.61 -9.21
C ARG A 101 -9.07 1.55 -9.65
N GLY A 102 -10.33 1.92 -9.86
CA GLY A 102 -11.41 1.00 -10.28
C GLY A 102 -11.22 0.44 -11.70
N PRO A 103 -11.03 1.29 -12.73
CA PRO A 103 -10.73 0.83 -14.09
C PRO A 103 -9.42 0.02 -14.19
N ALA A 104 -8.38 0.42 -13.45
CA ALA A 104 -7.11 -0.30 -13.41
C ALA A 104 -7.27 -1.70 -12.80
N ALA A 105 -8.05 -1.86 -11.74
CA ALA A 105 -8.31 -3.18 -11.16
C ALA A 105 -8.96 -4.14 -12.17
N GLN A 106 -9.95 -3.67 -12.93
CA GLN A 106 -10.65 -4.47 -13.93
C GLN A 106 -9.77 -4.87 -15.11
N THR A 107 -8.84 -3.99 -15.51
CA THR A 107 -8.03 -4.18 -16.73
C THR A 107 -6.68 -4.84 -16.47
N LEU A 108 -6.04 -4.55 -15.33
CA LEU A 108 -4.68 -4.97 -15.05
C LEU A 108 -4.61 -6.24 -14.20
N VAL A 109 -5.48 -6.42 -13.20
CA VAL A 109 -5.36 -7.54 -12.24
C VAL A 109 -5.32 -8.91 -12.94
N PRO A 110 -6.21 -9.24 -13.90
CA PRO A 110 -6.16 -10.54 -14.57
C PRO A 110 -4.85 -10.76 -15.34
N GLY A 111 -4.36 -9.71 -16.01
CA GLY A 111 -3.13 -9.78 -16.81
C GLY A 111 -1.87 -9.88 -15.95
N LEU A 112 -1.81 -9.15 -14.84
CA LEU A 112 -0.71 -9.20 -13.88
C LEU A 112 -0.66 -10.54 -13.15
N GLN A 113 -1.80 -11.12 -12.79
CA GLN A 113 -1.88 -12.48 -12.23
C GLN A 113 -1.40 -13.52 -13.23
N ALA A 114 -1.89 -13.48 -14.48
CA ALA A 114 -1.44 -14.38 -15.53
C ALA A 114 0.06 -14.25 -15.83
N TYR A 115 0.60 -13.03 -15.78
CA TYR A 115 2.03 -12.78 -15.91
C TYR A 115 2.81 -13.49 -14.79
N LEU A 116 2.44 -13.27 -13.53
CA LEU A 116 3.09 -13.90 -12.37
C LEU A 116 3.03 -15.43 -12.43
N ASP A 117 1.89 -16.00 -12.78
CA ASP A 117 1.72 -17.45 -12.94
C ASP A 117 2.64 -18.01 -14.04
N GLY A 118 2.73 -17.32 -15.18
CA GLY A 118 3.53 -17.75 -16.33
C GLY A 118 5.04 -17.72 -16.09
N ILE A 119 5.51 -16.90 -15.14
CA ILE A 119 6.93 -16.81 -14.77
C ILE A 119 7.24 -17.51 -13.45
N ALA A 120 6.24 -18.07 -12.76
CA ALA A 120 6.42 -18.67 -11.44
C ALA A 120 7.53 -19.72 -11.47
N GLU A 121 7.55 -20.63 -12.44
CA GLU A 121 8.55 -21.70 -12.51
C GLU A 121 9.98 -21.22 -12.88
N THR A 122 10.14 -19.99 -13.36
CA THR A 122 11.42 -19.44 -13.84
C THR A 122 12.05 -18.41 -12.89
N ILE A 123 11.30 -17.95 -11.88
CA ILE A 123 11.81 -17.06 -10.82
C ILE A 123 12.47 -17.86 -9.70
N GLY A 124 13.54 -17.32 -9.11
CA GLY A 124 14.17 -17.88 -7.92
C GLY A 124 13.20 -18.00 -6.74
N ALA A 125 13.21 -19.15 -6.06
CA ALA A 125 12.36 -19.54 -4.92
C ALA A 125 12.19 -18.48 -3.80
N ARG A 126 13.09 -17.50 -3.67
CA ARG A 126 13.04 -16.44 -2.66
C ARG A 126 12.04 -15.32 -2.96
N GLN A 127 11.66 -15.16 -4.22
CA GLN A 127 10.72 -14.11 -4.65
C GLN A 127 9.31 -14.66 -4.92
N GLN A 128 9.13 -15.96 -4.75
CA GLN A 128 7.82 -16.59 -4.87
C GLN A 128 7.08 -16.47 -3.53
N PRO A 129 5.80 -16.04 -3.52
CA PRO A 129 4.98 -16.08 -2.31
C PRO A 129 4.78 -17.53 -1.82
N THR A 130 4.76 -18.50 -2.74
CA THR A 130 4.71 -19.94 -2.46
C THR A 130 5.53 -20.72 -3.48
N LEU A 131 6.30 -21.72 -3.02
CA LEU A 131 7.04 -22.61 -3.92
C LEU A 131 6.08 -23.39 -4.83
N SER A 132 6.38 -23.47 -6.13
CA SER A 132 5.67 -24.42 -6.99
C SER A 132 5.93 -25.85 -6.50
N ARG A 133 4.97 -26.75 -6.77
CA ARG A 133 5.13 -28.17 -6.41
C ARG A 133 6.41 -28.77 -6.98
N GLY A 134 6.79 -28.40 -8.20
CA GLY A 134 8.03 -28.86 -8.84
C GLY A 134 9.29 -28.38 -8.10
N GLN A 135 9.35 -27.10 -7.73
CA GLN A 135 10.47 -26.54 -6.96
C GLN A 135 10.52 -27.10 -5.54
N ALA A 136 9.37 -27.28 -4.88
CA ALA A 136 9.28 -27.90 -3.56
C ALA A 136 9.78 -29.35 -3.59
N LEU A 137 9.40 -30.13 -4.62
CA LEU A 137 9.89 -31.50 -4.80
C LEU A 137 11.39 -31.55 -5.15
N TYR A 138 11.88 -30.62 -5.98
CA TYR A 138 13.30 -30.50 -6.29
C TYR A 138 14.14 -30.16 -5.05
N LEU A 139 13.71 -29.16 -4.26
CA LEU A 139 14.35 -28.80 -2.99
C LEU A 139 14.28 -29.93 -1.95
N ALA A 140 13.15 -30.65 -1.87
CA ALA A 140 13.01 -31.82 -1.02
C ALA A 140 13.96 -32.95 -1.45
N GLY A 141 14.13 -33.16 -2.76
CA GLY A 141 15.11 -34.12 -3.30
C GLY A 141 16.56 -33.72 -3.01
N CYS A 142 16.89 -32.43 -3.07
CA CYS A 142 18.23 -31.94 -2.72
C CYS A 142 18.55 -32.06 -1.21
N ASN A 143 17.56 -31.89 -0.32
CA ASN A 143 17.72 -32.08 1.13
C ASN A 143 17.63 -33.55 1.58
N ALA A 144 17.18 -34.46 0.72
CA ALA A 144 17.08 -35.88 1.03
C ALA A 144 18.43 -36.62 1.02
N HIS A 145 19.50 -35.98 0.51
CA HIS A 145 20.83 -36.54 0.58
C HIS A 145 21.44 -36.27 1.97
N HIS A 146 21.39 -37.27 2.85
CA HIS A 146 22.13 -37.28 4.10
C HIS A 146 23.59 -36.88 3.86
N ARG A 147 24.02 -35.74 4.41
CA ARG A 147 25.44 -35.49 4.68
C ARG A 147 25.71 -36.12 6.04
N ASP A 148 26.48 -37.20 6.04
CA ASP A 148 26.93 -37.86 7.26
C ASP A 148 27.83 -36.88 8.05
N LEU A 149 27.24 -36.22 9.04
CA LEU A 149 27.95 -35.40 10.01
C LEU A 149 28.44 -36.33 11.13
N SER A 150 29.44 -37.15 10.82
CA SER A 150 30.16 -37.89 11.85
C SER A 150 30.87 -36.90 12.76
N LEU A 151 30.30 -36.65 13.93
CA LEU A 151 31.00 -35.98 15.03
C LEU A 151 32.07 -36.96 15.53
N ASN A 152 33.33 -36.69 15.16
CA ASN A 152 34.47 -37.29 15.84
C ASN A 152 34.51 -36.66 17.24
N PHE A 153 34.24 -37.47 18.27
CA PHE A 153 34.52 -37.14 19.67
C PHE A 153 35.99 -37.36 19.98
#